data_AF-A0A3D0P7E8-F1
#
_entry.id   AF-A0A3D0P7E8-F1
#
_cell.length_a   1.000
_cell.length_b   1.000
_cell.length_c   1.000
_cell.angle_alpha   90.00
_cell.angle_beta   90.00
_cell.angle_gamma   90.00
#
_symmetry.space_group_name_H-M   'P 1'
#
loop_
_entity.id
_entity.type
_entity.pdbx_description
1 polymer ?
#
loop_
_entity_poly.entity_id
_entity_poly.type
_entity_poly.pdbx_seq_one_letter_code
_entity_poly.pdbx_strand_id
1 'polypeptide(L)'
;MSNSAVSSSDATSSEHRRMAERDEGHQPWSRWGSYLSDRQWGTVREDYSADGNAWSSFPHDHARMRCYRWGEDGLLGISDEKGLLCFGLALWNGRDPILKERPFGLANGEGNHGEDLKDYFFHLLNTPTHSFMRGLYK
;
A
#
# COMPACT_ATOMS: atom_id res chain seq x y z
N MET A 1 -2.97 -17.08 54.30
CA MET A 1 -3.51 -16.27 53.20
C MET A 1 -3.08 -16.91 51.90
N SER A 2 -3.97 -17.68 51.26
CA SER A 2 -3.68 -18.37 50.00
C SER A 2 -3.69 -17.35 48.87
N ASN A 3 -2.56 -17.19 48.18
CA ASN A 3 -2.55 -16.51 46.88
C ASN A 3 -3.27 -17.43 45.89
N SER A 4 -4.52 -17.10 45.61
CA SER A 4 -5.25 -17.61 44.46
C SER A 4 -4.54 -17.13 43.19
N ALA A 5 -3.83 -18.03 42.53
CA ALA A 5 -3.33 -17.79 41.18
C ALA A 5 -4.53 -17.47 40.28
N VAL A 6 -4.51 -16.28 39.68
CA VAL A 6 -5.44 -15.92 38.62
C VAL A 6 -5.12 -16.83 37.44
N SER A 7 -5.92 -17.87 37.28
CA SER A 7 -5.99 -18.68 36.07
C SER A 7 -6.62 -17.82 34.96
N SER A 8 -5.81 -17.01 34.28
CA SER A 8 -6.25 -16.39 33.02
C SER A 8 -6.17 -17.46 31.95
N SER A 9 -7.33 -17.91 31.47
CA SER A 9 -7.47 -18.76 30.31
C SER A 9 -6.68 -18.17 29.13
N ASP A 10 -5.54 -18.77 28.83
CA ASP A 10 -4.64 -18.42 27.73
C ASP A 10 -5.26 -18.92 26.40
N ALA A 11 -6.45 -18.40 26.08
CA ALA A 11 -7.12 -18.70 24.83
C ALA A 11 -6.34 -17.98 23.73
N THR A 12 -5.47 -18.72 23.06
CA THR A 12 -4.68 -18.26 21.91
C THR A 12 -5.62 -17.56 20.93
N SER A 13 -5.44 -16.24 20.75
CA SER A 13 -6.32 -15.45 19.88
C SER A 13 -6.35 -16.03 18.46
N SER A 14 -7.41 -15.74 17.71
CA SER A 14 -7.50 -16.16 16.30
C SER A 14 -6.31 -15.69 15.47
N GLU A 15 -5.73 -14.53 15.81
CA GLU A 15 -4.53 -14.02 15.16
C GLU A 15 -3.29 -14.83 15.50
N HIS A 16 -3.08 -15.17 16.77
CA HIS A 16 -1.95 -16.03 17.17
C HIS A 16 -2.04 -17.41 16.50
N ARG A 17 -3.24 -17.95 16.30
CA ARG A 17 -3.43 -19.19 15.54
C ARG A 17 -3.03 -19.04 14.07
N ARG A 18 -3.46 -17.97 13.40
CA ARG A 18 -3.05 -17.69 12.01
C ARG A 18 -1.54 -17.48 11.89
N MET A 19 -0.92 -16.82 12.86
CA MET A 19 0.54 -16.65 12.89
C MET A 19 1.24 -18.00 13.02
N ALA A 20 0.80 -18.88 13.92
CA ALA A 20 1.35 -20.23 14.04
C ALA A 20 1.17 -21.03 12.74
N GLU A 21 -0.02 -21.02 12.14
CA GLU A 21 -0.29 -21.68 10.85
C GLU A 21 0.59 -21.13 9.70
N ARG A 22 0.89 -19.83 9.71
CA ARG A 22 1.80 -19.19 8.75
C ARG A 22 3.24 -19.66 8.95
N ASP A 23 3.72 -19.59 10.19
CA ASP A 23 5.11 -19.84 10.55
C ASP A 23 5.46 -21.34 10.42
N GLU A 24 4.49 -22.23 10.67
CA GLU A 24 4.58 -23.67 10.43
C GLU A 24 4.38 -24.06 8.95
N GLY A 25 3.97 -23.11 8.09
CA GLY A 25 3.73 -23.35 6.66
C GLY A 25 2.44 -24.09 6.34
N HIS A 26 1.50 -24.20 7.28
CA HIS A 26 0.20 -24.84 7.10
C HIS A 26 -0.75 -24.01 6.22
N GLN A 27 -0.70 -22.68 6.33
CA GLN A 27 -1.53 -21.76 5.55
C GLN A 27 -0.74 -20.52 5.14
N PRO A 28 -0.87 -20.04 3.89
CA PRO A 28 -0.09 -18.92 3.38
C PRO A 28 -0.72 -17.58 3.77
N TRP A 29 -0.85 -17.30 5.06
CA TRP A 29 -1.52 -16.09 5.56
C TRP A 29 -0.83 -14.78 5.15
N SER A 30 0.48 -14.79 4.88
CA SER A 30 1.21 -13.63 4.35
C SER A 30 1.02 -13.44 2.85
N ARG A 31 0.31 -14.33 2.16
CA ARG A 31 0.25 -14.28 0.69
C ARG A 31 -0.30 -12.97 0.17
N TRP A 32 -1.28 -12.37 0.87
CA TRP A 32 -1.90 -11.11 0.49
C TRP A 32 -1.72 -10.10 1.60
N GLY A 33 -1.35 -8.87 1.26
CA GLY A 33 -1.13 -7.82 2.25
C GLY A 33 -0.99 -6.44 1.62
N SER A 34 -0.77 -5.44 2.48
CA SER A 34 -0.48 -4.06 2.08
C SER A 34 0.96 -3.91 1.59
N TYR A 35 1.35 -4.70 0.58
CA TYR A 35 2.69 -4.68 -0.03
C TYR A 35 2.77 -3.76 -1.25
N LEU A 36 1.62 -3.33 -1.78
CA LEU A 36 1.54 -2.40 -2.89
C LEU A 36 1.99 -1.01 -2.44
N SER A 37 2.82 -0.35 -3.25
CA SER A 37 3.24 1.02 -2.98
C SER A 37 2.08 1.98 -3.16
N ASP A 38 1.94 2.99 -2.31
CA ASP A 38 0.92 4.03 -2.53
C ASP A 38 1.33 5.01 -3.65
N ARG A 39 2.63 5.14 -3.94
CA ARG A 39 3.18 6.03 -4.99
C ARG A 39 4.46 5.45 -5.60
N GLN A 40 4.51 5.33 -6.92
CA GLN A 40 5.67 4.80 -7.63
C GLN A 40 6.00 5.47 -8.99
N TRP A 41 5.23 6.48 -9.40
CA TRP A 41 5.58 7.34 -10.54
C TRP A 41 6.77 8.28 -10.23
N GLY A 42 7.46 8.75 -11.29
CA GLY A 42 8.58 9.68 -11.16
C GLY A 42 9.86 9.08 -10.57
N THR A 43 10.00 7.75 -10.58
CA THR A 43 11.17 7.06 -10.02
C THR A 43 12.21 6.74 -11.10
N VAL A 44 13.50 6.67 -10.72
CA VAL A 44 14.61 6.35 -11.62
C VAL A 44 14.44 4.98 -12.31
N ARG A 45 13.75 4.03 -11.67
CA ARG A 45 13.49 2.71 -12.27
C ARG A 45 12.53 2.78 -13.46
N GLU A 46 11.65 3.78 -13.49
CA GLU A 46 10.69 4.03 -14.57
C GLU A 46 11.17 5.15 -15.51
N ASP A 47 12.45 5.53 -15.44
CA ASP A 47 12.99 6.56 -16.32
C ASP A 47 13.29 6.01 -17.71
N TYR A 48 12.51 6.49 -18.67
CA TYR A 48 12.69 6.23 -20.10
C TYR A 48 12.95 7.51 -20.88
N SER A 49 13.37 8.58 -20.19
CA SER A 49 13.77 9.83 -20.83
C SER A 49 15.08 9.70 -21.60
N ALA A 50 15.26 10.54 -22.61
CA ALA A 50 16.49 10.56 -23.39
C ALA A 50 17.66 11.23 -22.65
N ASP A 51 17.37 12.06 -21.65
CA ASP A 51 18.31 12.91 -20.91
C ASP A 51 18.53 12.47 -19.45
N GLY A 52 17.86 11.41 -19.00
CA GLY A 52 17.99 10.89 -17.62
C GLY A 52 17.18 11.69 -16.58
N ASN A 53 16.17 12.44 -17.03
CA ASN A 53 15.32 13.26 -16.18
C ASN A 53 14.06 12.51 -15.71
N ALA A 54 14.26 11.51 -14.86
CA ALA A 54 13.20 10.65 -14.29
C ALA A 54 12.02 11.41 -13.69
N TRP A 55 12.30 12.52 -12.99
CA TRP A 55 11.29 13.25 -12.21
C TRP A 55 10.32 14.05 -13.06
N SER A 56 10.73 14.51 -14.25
CA SER A 56 9.85 15.25 -15.18
C SER A 56 9.31 14.39 -16.31
N SER A 57 9.99 13.29 -16.66
CA SER A 57 9.59 12.41 -17.75
C SER A 57 8.40 11.51 -17.43
N PHE A 58 8.13 11.33 -16.13
CA PHE A 58 7.00 10.54 -15.64
C PHE A 58 6.18 11.29 -14.57
N PRO A 59 5.39 12.32 -14.96
CA PRO A 59 4.55 13.07 -14.02
C PRO A 59 3.35 12.25 -13.54
N HIS A 60 2.70 12.72 -12.46
CA HIS A 60 1.47 12.14 -11.92
C HIS A 60 0.40 11.90 -13.00
N ASP A 61 0.29 12.80 -13.96
CA ASP A 61 -0.72 12.71 -15.02
C ASP A 61 -0.55 11.51 -15.95
N HIS A 62 0.69 11.04 -16.11
CA HIS A 62 0.98 9.82 -16.84
C HIS A 62 0.76 8.57 -15.98
N ALA A 63 0.85 8.66 -14.65
CA ALA A 63 0.73 7.52 -13.73
C ALA A 63 -0.56 6.72 -13.97
N ARG A 64 -1.66 7.40 -14.30
CA ARG A 64 -2.97 6.80 -14.60
C ARG A 64 -3.13 6.22 -16.01
N MET A 65 -2.17 6.46 -16.90
CA MET A 65 -2.27 6.08 -18.32
C MET A 65 -1.05 5.28 -18.81
N ARG A 66 -0.08 5.02 -17.93
CA ARG A 66 1.16 4.32 -18.25
C ARG A 66 1.18 2.98 -17.51
N CYS A 67 1.54 1.93 -18.23
CA CYS A 67 1.85 0.64 -17.63
C CYS A 67 3.27 0.71 -17.05
N TYR A 68 3.42 0.35 -15.77
CA TYR A 68 4.69 0.36 -15.07
C TYR A 68 5.44 -0.93 -15.40
N ARG A 69 6.77 -0.89 -15.41
CA ARG A 69 7.60 -2.05 -15.78
C ARG A 69 8.34 -2.66 -14.59
N TRP A 70 8.59 -1.87 -13.56
CA TRP A 70 9.44 -2.19 -12.41
C TRP A 70 8.73 -1.99 -11.07
N GLY A 71 7.40 -1.90 -11.10
CA GLY A 71 6.53 -1.96 -9.93
C GLY A 71 5.12 -1.52 -10.25
N GLU A 72 4.34 -1.20 -9.24
CA GLU A 72 2.94 -0.80 -9.34
C GLU A 72 2.59 0.08 -8.15
N ASP A 73 1.60 0.95 -8.32
CA ASP A 73 1.05 1.73 -7.22
C ASP A 73 -0.48 1.74 -7.20
N GLY A 74 -1.05 1.97 -6.02
CA GLY A 74 -2.49 2.06 -5.83
C GLY A 74 -2.88 2.56 -4.45
N LEU A 75 -3.92 3.37 -4.39
CA LEU A 75 -4.42 3.98 -3.15
C LEU A 75 -4.90 2.91 -2.18
N LEU A 76 -4.24 2.80 -1.02
CA LEU A 76 -4.58 1.82 0.03
C LEU A 76 -4.70 0.39 -0.53
N GLY A 77 -3.85 0.07 -1.51
CA GLY A 77 -3.94 -1.18 -2.23
C GLY A 77 -3.34 -2.36 -1.49
N ILE A 78 -3.68 -3.55 -1.99
CA ILE A 78 -3.12 -4.82 -1.55
C ILE A 78 -2.51 -5.53 -2.74
N SER A 79 -1.48 -6.34 -2.52
CA SER A 79 -0.97 -7.23 -3.54
C SER A 79 -0.65 -8.58 -2.93
N ASP A 80 -0.36 -9.56 -3.78
CA ASP A 80 0.32 -10.73 -3.28
C ASP A 80 1.76 -10.38 -2.85
N GLU A 81 2.38 -11.24 -2.04
CA GLU A 81 3.72 -11.07 -1.48
C GLU A 81 4.82 -10.93 -2.55
N LYS A 82 4.55 -11.29 -3.81
CA LYS A 82 5.48 -11.14 -4.95
C LYS A 82 5.14 -9.96 -5.86
N GLY A 83 4.03 -9.24 -5.60
CA GLY A 83 3.59 -8.12 -6.42
C GLY A 83 3.19 -8.51 -7.85
N LEU A 84 2.69 -9.74 -8.05
CA LEU A 84 2.23 -10.24 -9.36
C LEU A 84 0.77 -9.86 -9.65
N LEU A 85 -0.06 -9.80 -8.61
CA LEU A 85 -1.43 -9.34 -8.67
C LEU A 85 -1.64 -8.23 -7.64
N CYS A 86 -2.07 -7.08 -8.14
CA CYS A 86 -2.29 -5.88 -7.35
C CYS A 86 -3.77 -5.49 -7.42
N PHE A 87 -4.33 -5.08 -6.29
CA PHE A 87 -5.67 -4.55 -6.17
C PHE A 87 -5.58 -3.16 -5.54
N GLY A 88 -6.21 -2.17 -6.17
CA GLY A 88 -6.29 -0.80 -5.67
C GLY A 88 -7.73 -0.36 -5.52
N LEU A 89 -7.98 0.61 -4.63
CA LEU A 89 -9.26 1.29 -4.56
C LEU A 89 -9.31 2.38 -5.63
N ALA A 90 -10.38 2.39 -6.42
CA ALA A 90 -10.68 3.47 -7.36
C ALA A 90 -11.99 4.15 -6.96
N LEU A 91 -11.93 5.45 -6.67
CA LEU A 91 -13.09 6.26 -6.27
C LEU A 91 -13.43 7.27 -7.36
N TRP A 92 -14.71 7.49 -7.62
CA TRP A 92 -15.17 8.52 -8.55
C TRP A 92 -16.13 9.46 -7.84
N ASN A 93 -15.90 10.76 -7.98
CA ASN A 93 -16.77 11.78 -7.40
C ASN A 93 -17.93 12.17 -8.33
N GLY A 94 -18.03 11.58 -9.53
CA GLY A 94 -19.08 11.90 -10.51
C GLY A 94 -18.83 13.18 -11.33
N ARG A 95 -17.72 13.89 -11.07
CA ARG A 95 -17.43 15.21 -11.66
C ARG A 95 -16.13 15.22 -12.45
N ASP A 96 -15.09 14.61 -11.91
CA ASP A 96 -13.78 14.61 -12.55
C ASP A 96 -13.72 13.58 -13.68
N PRO A 97 -12.93 13.85 -14.73
CA PRO A 97 -12.76 12.91 -15.85
C PRO A 97 -11.89 11.70 -15.49
N ILE A 98 -11.40 11.62 -14.25
CA ILE A 98 -10.48 10.58 -13.79
C ILE A 98 -11.01 9.89 -12.54
N LEU A 99 -10.58 8.64 -12.35
CA LEU A 99 -10.75 7.92 -11.10
C LEU A 99 -9.64 8.31 -10.12
N LYS A 100 -9.99 8.44 -8.85
CA LYS A 100 -9.04 8.53 -7.74
C LYS A 100 -8.59 7.13 -7.37
N GLU A 101 -7.54 6.68 -8.04
CA GLU A 101 -6.94 5.35 -7.85
C GLU A 101 -5.56 5.38 -7.18
N ARG A 102 -4.99 6.58 -7.03
CA ARG A 102 -3.69 6.84 -6.39
C ARG A 102 -3.67 8.22 -5.75
N PRO A 103 -2.84 8.42 -4.72
CA PRO A 103 -2.65 9.74 -4.12
C PRO A 103 -2.10 10.75 -5.13
N PHE A 104 -2.66 11.96 -5.12
CA PHE A 104 -2.14 13.09 -5.86
C PHE A 104 -0.83 13.56 -5.23
N GLY A 105 0.14 13.88 -6.07
CA GLY A 105 1.42 14.39 -5.63
C GLY A 105 2.09 15.22 -6.70
N LEU A 106 3.10 15.96 -6.27
CA LEU A 106 3.94 16.84 -7.07
C LEU A 106 5.29 16.19 -7.32
N ALA A 107 5.85 16.43 -8.51
CA ALA A 107 7.24 16.17 -8.83
C ALA A 107 8.16 17.22 -8.20
N ASN A 108 9.47 16.96 -8.22
CA ASN A 108 10.47 17.84 -7.59
C ASN A 108 10.39 19.31 -8.03
N GLY A 109 10.13 19.59 -9.31
CA GLY A 109 10.04 20.96 -9.82
C GLY A 109 8.69 21.65 -9.59
N GLU A 110 7.67 20.90 -9.13
CA GLU A 110 6.31 21.41 -8.96
C GLU A 110 6.04 21.84 -7.51
N GLY A 111 6.76 21.28 -6.54
CA GLY A 111 6.60 21.58 -5.12
C GLY A 111 7.61 22.60 -4.60
N ASN A 112 7.16 23.48 -3.69
CA ASN A 112 8.03 24.45 -3.01
C ASN A 112 9.14 23.80 -2.15
N HIS A 113 8.98 22.53 -1.79
CA HIS A 113 9.93 21.76 -0.97
C HIS A 113 10.37 20.46 -1.67
N GLY A 114 10.29 20.43 -3.01
CA GLY A 114 10.54 19.24 -3.81
C GLY A 114 9.31 18.35 -3.94
N GLU A 115 9.56 17.06 -4.19
CA GLU A 115 8.54 16.02 -4.32
C GLU A 115 7.62 15.97 -3.09
N ASP A 116 6.30 15.98 -3.30
CA ASP A 116 5.33 16.02 -2.20
C ASP A 116 4.04 15.28 -2.52
N LEU A 117 3.38 14.74 -1.50
CA LEU A 117 2.04 14.16 -1.56
C LEU A 117 1.02 15.18 -1.07
N LYS A 118 -0.08 15.34 -1.79
CA LYS A 118 -1.08 16.39 -1.55
C LYS A 118 -2.41 15.88 -1.01
N ASP A 119 -2.56 14.57 -0.93
CA ASP A 119 -3.70 13.95 -0.24
C ASP A 119 -3.32 13.49 1.16
N TYR A 120 -4.33 13.42 2.02
CA TYR A 120 -4.20 12.85 3.35
C TYR A 120 -4.75 11.43 3.36
N PHE A 121 -3.86 10.45 3.49
CA PHE A 121 -4.23 9.07 3.69
C PHE A 121 -3.32 8.40 4.71
N PHE A 122 -3.85 7.41 5.42
CA PHE A 122 -3.18 6.78 6.55
C PHE A 122 -3.49 5.29 6.61
N HIS A 123 -2.45 4.48 6.77
CA HIS A 123 -2.58 3.08 7.20
C HIS A 123 -2.76 3.06 8.72
N LEU A 124 -3.97 2.75 9.19
CA LEU A 124 -4.33 2.89 10.61
C LEU A 124 -4.08 1.63 11.42
N LEU A 125 -4.43 0.46 10.87
CA LEU A 125 -4.29 -0.84 11.54
C LEU A 125 -4.01 -1.92 10.51
N ASN A 126 -3.16 -2.87 10.89
CA ASN A 126 -2.89 -4.08 10.13
C ASN A 126 -2.50 -5.20 11.08
N THR A 127 -3.14 -6.36 10.97
CA THR A 127 -2.71 -7.56 11.71
C THR A 127 -1.49 -8.20 11.06
N PRO A 128 -0.62 -8.91 11.80
CA PRO A 128 0.56 -9.59 11.22
C PRO A 128 0.27 -10.56 10.07
N THR A 129 -0.95 -11.11 10.01
CA THR A 129 -1.41 -12.01 8.93
C THR A 129 -2.25 -11.31 7.87
N HIS A 130 -2.35 -9.97 7.89
CA HIS A 130 -3.18 -9.16 7.01
C HIS A 130 -4.68 -9.55 6.97
N SER A 131 -5.13 -10.40 7.89
CA SER A 131 -6.53 -10.80 8.03
C SER A 131 -7.47 -9.64 8.34
N PHE A 132 -6.93 -8.55 8.88
CA PHE A 132 -7.62 -7.26 9.01
C PHE A 132 -6.67 -6.11 8.67
N MET A 133 -7.17 -5.20 7.84
CA MET A 133 -6.51 -3.95 7.45
C MET A 133 -7.51 -2.80 7.52
N ARG A 134 -7.04 -1.63 7.98
CA ARG A 134 -7.84 -0.41 8.02
C ARG A 134 -7.02 0.78 7.54
N GLY A 135 -7.48 1.40 6.46
CA GLY A 135 -6.98 2.67 5.97
C GLY A 135 -7.97 3.81 6.22
N LEU A 136 -7.48 5.05 6.16
CA LEU A 136 -8.27 6.28 6.14
C LEU A 136 -7.81 7.12 4.96
N TYR A 137 -8.75 7.61 4.17
CA TYR A 137 -8.54 8.63 3.14
C TYR A 137 -9.37 9.86 3.52
N LYS A 138 -8.78 11.05 3.53
CA LYS A 138 -9.38 12.29 4.06
C LYS A 138 -9.22 13.45 3.10
#